data_AF-A0A7E4ZWJ7-F1
#
_entry.id   AF-A0A7E4ZWJ7-F1
#
_cell.length_a   1.000
_cell.length_b   1.000
_cell.length_c   1.000
_cell.angle_alpha   90.00
_cell.angle_beta   90.00
_cell.angle_gamma   90.00
#
_symmetry.space_group_name_H-M   'P 1'
#
loop_
_entity.id
_entity.type
_entity.pdbx_description
1 polymer ?
#
loop_
_entity_poly.entity_id
_entity_poly.type
_entity_poly.pdbx_seq_one_letter_code
_entity_poly.pdbx_strand_id
1 'polypeptide(L)'
;MNLKEELRQLFPGLLIEALPEEAIQKWNEWKEEEALIQARVEEWGAETERKEKEKKDLRREKNFGLAFDRLALAGYEGRHGSYPVPEEVKARAMRLYDEVRLGQAATWSPEEWTKHLGMSEADAQRAFIRRVNEIVTKYGWNPSEAAV
;
A
#
# COMPACT_ATOMS: atom_id res chain seq x y z
N MET A 1 -41.83 5.68 -6.15
CA MET A 1 -42.51 4.85 -7.16
C MET A 1 -43.51 3.98 -6.42
N ASN A 2 -44.77 3.84 -6.88
CA ASN A 2 -45.80 3.09 -6.18
C ASN A 2 -45.55 1.58 -6.38
N LEU A 3 -45.54 0.80 -5.29
CA LEU A 3 -45.24 -0.64 -5.30
C LEU A 3 -46.13 -1.42 -6.28
N LYS A 4 -47.41 -1.04 -6.37
CA LYS A 4 -48.36 -1.68 -7.29
C LYS A 4 -48.03 -1.39 -8.75
N GLU A 5 -47.39 -0.27 -9.03
CA GLU A 5 -47.00 0.16 -10.38
C GLU A 5 -45.72 -0.54 -10.82
N GLU A 6 -44.80 -0.73 -9.88
CA GLU A 6 -43.55 -1.47 -10.06
C GLU A 6 -43.79 -2.98 -10.24
N LEU A 7 -44.67 -3.58 -9.43
CA LEU A 7 -45.10 -4.96 -9.59
C LEU A 7 -45.87 -5.19 -10.91
N ARG A 8 -46.60 -4.17 -11.41
CA ARG A 8 -47.28 -4.20 -12.72
C ARG A 8 -46.29 -4.24 -13.88
N GLN A 9 -45.16 -3.54 -13.73
CA GLN A 9 -44.08 -3.57 -14.71
C GLN A 9 -43.31 -4.89 -14.68
N LEU A 10 -43.01 -5.41 -13.50
CA LEU A 10 -42.26 -6.67 -13.35
C LEU A 10 -43.10 -7.90 -13.71
N PHE A 11 -44.40 -7.87 -13.43
CA PHE A 11 -45.32 -8.99 -13.65
C PHE A 11 -46.62 -8.51 -14.31
N PRO A 12 -46.62 -8.23 -15.62
CA PRO A 12 -47.76 -7.64 -16.32
C PRO A 12 -49.02 -8.51 -16.35
N GLY A 13 -48.92 -9.80 -16.05
CA GLY A 13 -50.05 -10.73 -15.93
C GLY A 13 -50.57 -10.94 -14.51
N LEU A 14 -49.94 -10.32 -13.49
CA LEU A 14 -50.31 -10.50 -12.09
C LEU A 14 -51.44 -9.54 -11.70
N LEU A 15 -52.54 -10.08 -11.15
CA LEU A 15 -53.62 -9.26 -10.61
C LEU A 15 -53.24 -8.75 -9.21
N ILE A 16 -52.47 -7.66 -9.16
CA ILE A 16 -51.90 -7.08 -7.93
C ILE A 16 -52.96 -6.69 -6.91
N GLU A 17 -54.17 -6.35 -7.37
CA GLU A 17 -55.30 -6.00 -6.49
C GLU A 17 -55.87 -7.20 -5.72
N ALA A 18 -55.54 -8.43 -6.14
CA ALA A 18 -55.92 -9.66 -5.46
C ALA A 18 -54.81 -10.23 -4.57
N LEU A 19 -53.66 -9.55 -4.46
CA LEU A 19 -52.58 -10.00 -3.57
C LEU A 19 -52.96 -9.74 -2.11
N PRO A 20 -52.78 -10.73 -1.21
CA PRO A 20 -52.94 -10.50 0.22
C PRO A 20 -51.89 -9.50 0.73
N GLU A 21 -52.26 -8.69 1.73
CA GLU A 21 -51.38 -7.67 2.33
C GLU A 21 -50.06 -8.27 2.83
N GLU A 22 -50.10 -9.50 3.32
CA GLU A 22 -48.94 -10.29 3.76
C GLU A 22 -47.92 -10.52 2.64
N ALA A 23 -48.38 -10.72 1.39
CA ALA A 23 -47.48 -10.89 0.25
C ALA A 23 -46.80 -9.57 -0.15
N ILE A 24 -47.53 -8.45 -0.03
CA ILE A 24 -47.01 -7.11 -0.23
C ILE A 24 -45.95 -6.78 0.84
N GLN A 25 -46.23 -7.12 2.09
CA GLN A 25 -45.31 -6.93 3.20
C GLN A 25 -44.02 -7.73 2.99
N LYS A 26 -44.11 -9.03 2.69
CA LYS A 26 -42.93 -9.87 2.41
C LYS A 26 -42.09 -9.36 1.23
N TRP A 27 -42.75 -8.80 0.21
CA TRP A 27 -42.05 -8.20 -0.92
C TRP A 27 -41.27 -6.94 -0.52
N ASN A 28 -41.84 -6.09 0.34
CA ASN A 28 -41.13 -4.92 0.87
C ASN A 28 -39.96 -5.34 1.77
N GLU A 29 -40.17 -6.32 2.66
CA GLU A 29 -39.12 -6.89 3.50
C GLU A 29 -37.97 -7.44 2.63
N TRP A 30 -38.29 -8.18 1.57
CA TRP A 30 -37.29 -8.68 0.62
C TRP A 30 -36.50 -7.55 -0.07
N LYS A 31 -37.16 -6.45 -0.45
CA LYS A 31 -36.47 -5.29 -1.03
C LYS A 31 -35.55 -4.59 -0.03
N GLU A 32 -35.98 -4.47 1.21
CA GLU A 32 -35.14 -3.92 2.28
C GLU A 32 -33.93 -4.82 2.53
N GLU A 33 -34.12 -6.14 2.57
CA GLU A 33 -33.03 -7.11 2.67
C GLU A 33 -32.06 -7.03 1.49
N GLU A 34 -32.57 -6.93 0.25
CA GLU A 34 -31.73 -6.77 -0.94
C GLU A 34 -30.89 -5.49 -0.86
N ALA A 35 -31.50 -4.38 -0.46
CA ALA A 35 -30.79 -3.11 -0.29
C ALA A 35 -29.72 -3.19 0.81
N LEU A 36 -30.02 -3.86 1.94
CA LEU A 36 -29.05 -4.09 3.02
C LEU A 36 -27.89 -4.97 2.55
N ILE A 37 -28.16 -6.01 1.76
CA ILE A 37 -27.13 -6.88 1.20
C ILE A 37 -26.24 -6.09 0.23
N GLN A 38 -26.83 -5.27 -0.65
CA GLN A 38 -26.05 -4.44 -1.58
C GLN A 38 -25.15 -3.46 -0.83
N ALA A 39 -25.69 -2.72 0.15
CA ALA A 39 -24.90 -1.85 1.01
C ALA A 39 -23.77 -2.60 1.72
N ARG A 40 -24.04 -3.82 2.20
CA ARG A 40 -23.04 -4.65 2.87
C ARG A 40 -21.93 -5.13 1.93
N VAL A 41 -22.26 -5.44 0.68
CA VAL A 41 -21.28 -5.81 -0.35
C VAL A 41 -20.38 -4.62 -0.67
N GLU A 42 -20.93 -3.41 -0.80
CA GLU A 42 -20.16 -2.19 -1.01
C GLU A 42 -19.21 -1.90 0.17
N GLU A 43 -19.71 -1.98 1.40
CA GLU A 43 -18.89 -1.86 2.62
C GLU A 43 -17.75 -2.87 2.63
N TRP A 44 -18.04 -4.12 2.30
CA TRP A 44 -17.03 -5.17 2.28
C TRP A 44 -15.99 -4.94 1.17
N GLY A 45 -16.42 -4.46 -0.01
CA GLY A 45 -15.52 -4.04 -1.08
C GLY A 45 -14.54 -2.97 -0.61
N ALA A 46 -15.06 -1.88 -0.05
CA ALA A 46 -14.25 -0.77 0.48
C ALA A 46 -13.30 -1.22 1.60
N GLU A 47 -13.77 -2.07 2.53
CA GLU A 47 -12.97 -2.62 3.61
C GLU A 47 -11.82 -3.50 3.08
N THR A 48 -12.10 -4.30 2.04
CA THR A 48 -11.11 -5.17 1.41
C THR A 48 -10.03 -4.34 0.73
N GLU A 49 -10.40 -3.31 -0.02
CA GLU A 49 -9.45 -2.38 -0.64
C GLU A 49 -8.58 -1.67 0.41
N ARG A 50 -9.17 -1.23 1.53
CA ARG A 50 -8.43 -0.64 2.63
C ARG A 50 -7.38 -1.59 3.20
N LYS A 51 -7.78 -2.83 3.51
CA LYS A 51 -6.86 -3.86 4.03
C LYS A 51 -5.75 -4.20 3.04
N GLU A 52 -6.07 -4.26 1.75
CA GLU A 52 -5.05 -4.49 0.72
C GLU A 52 -4.03 -3.37 0.64
N LYS A 53 -4.50 -2.11 0.75
CA LYS A 53 -3.64 -0.92 0.79
C LYS A 53 -2.75 -0.95 2.02
N GLU A 54 -3.30 -1.18 3.21
CA GLU A 54 -2.55 -1.32 4.46
C GLU A 54 -1.49 -2.43 4.36
N LYS A 55 -1.85 -3.60 3.81
CA LYS A 55 -0.89 -4.71 3.60
C LYS A 55 0.21 -4.35 2.59
N LYS A 56 -0.09 -3.54 1.57
CA LYS A 56 0.94 -3.03 0.64
C LYS A 56 1.87 -2.06 1.35
N ASP A 57 1.35 -1.15 2.16
CA ASP A 57 2.14 -0.16 2.89
C ASP A 57 3.01 -0.81 3.98
N LEU A 58 2.47 -1.76 4.74
CA LEU A 58 3.26 -2.57 5.69
C LEU A 58 4.42 -3.31 5.03
N ARG A 59 4.21 -3.85 3.82
CA ARG A 59 5.28 -4.50 3.05
C ARG A 59 6.34 -3.50 2.58
N ARG A 60 5.96 -2.27 2.24
CA ARG A 60 6.91 -1.22 1.87
C ARG A 60 7.77 -0.83 3.06
N GLU A 61 7.16 -0.58 4.22
CA GLU A 61 7.89 -0.21 5.44
C GLU A 61 8.86 -1.33 5.85
N LYS A 62 8.43 -2.59 5.79
CA LYS A 62 9.30 -3.74 6.05
C LYS A 62 10.50 -3.79 5.09
N ASN A 63 10.27 -3.59 3.79
CA ASN A 63 11.36 -3.59 2.80
C ASN A 63 12.30 -2.40 2.98
N PHE A 64 11.76 -1.26 3.41
CA PHE A 64 12.55 -0.06 3.71
C PHE A 64 13.47 -0.28 4.92
N GLY A 65 12.95 -0.86 6.01
CA GLY A 65 13.75 -1.26 7.17
C GLY A 65 14.82 -2.28 6.81
N LEU A 66 14.48 -3.32 6.04
CA LEU A 66 15.44 -4.32 5.59
C LEU A 66 16.55 -3.72 4.72
N ALA A 67 16.24 -2.71 3.90
CA ALA A 67 17.25 -2.01 3.11
C ALA A 67 18.20 -1.20 4.00
N PHE A 68 17.71 -0.61 5.10
CA PHE A 68 18.57 0.05 6.07
C PHE A 68 19.55 -0.95 6.72
N ASP A 69 19.07 -2.10 7.16
CA ASP A 69 19.93 -3.16 7.74
C ASP A 69 20.98 -3.64 6.73
N ARG A 70 20.58 -3.80 5.46
CA ARG A 70 21.52 -4.16 4.38
C ARG A 70 22.58 -3.10 4.14
N LEU A 71 22.23 -1.82 4.20
CA LEU A 71 23.18 -0.73 4.05
C LEU A 71 24.19 -0.71 5.22
N ALA A 72 23.71 -0.95 6.45
CA ALA A 72 24.57 -1.01 7.63
C ALA A 72 25.62 -2.12 7.52
N LEU A 73 25.22 -3.27 6.99
CA LEU A 73 26.05 -4.44 6.74
C LEU A 73 26.74 -4.45 5.36
N ALA A 74 26.62 -3.36 4.59
CA ALA A 74 27.20 -3.28 3.26
C ALA A 74 28.72 -3.09 3.32
N GLY A 75 29.40 -3.77 2.41
CA GLY A 75 30.84 -3.97 2.43
C GLY A 75 31.17 -5.44 2.62
N TYR A 76 32.30 -5.84 2.05
CA TYR A 76 32.81 -7.19 2.18
C TYR A 76 33.90 -7.21 3.25
N GLU A 77 33.79 -8.15 4.17
CA GLU A 77 34.86 -8.53 5.09
C GLU A 77 34.94 -10.06 5.10
N GLY A 78 36.09 -10.61 4.74
CA GLY A 78 36.26 -12.06 4.71
C GLY A 78 37.66 -12.51 4.35
N ARG A 79 37.78 -13.79 3.97
CA ARG A 79 39.06 -14.46 3.69
C ARG A 79 39.91 -13.73 2.63
N HIS A 80 39.26 -13.03 1.69
CA HIS A 80 39.93 -12.36 0.57
C HIS A 80 40.22 -10.87 0.84
N GLY A 81 40.02 -10.39 2.06
CA GLY A 81 40.29 -9.01 2.48
C GLY A 81 39.06 -8.27 2.97
N SER A 82 39.21 -6.96 3.17
CA SER A 82 38.12 -6.04 3.50
C SER A 82 37.95 -5.02 2.37
N TYR A 83 36.72 -4.87 1.90
CA TYR A 83 36.30 -3.90 0.90
C TYR A 83 35.12 -3.09 1.47
N PRO A 84 35.41 -2.06 2.27
CA PRO A 84 34.36 -1.24 2.86
C PRO A 84 33.70 -0.35 1.80
N VAL A 85 32.42 -0.05 1.99
CA VAL A 85 31.74 0.98 1.22
C VAL A 85 32.28 2.36 1.64
N PRO A 86 32.70 3.24 0.70
CA PRO A 86 33.12 4.59 1.04
C PRO A 86 32.04 5.38 1.80
N GLU A 87 32.44 6.13 2.82
CA GLU A 87 31.51 6.87 3.69
C GLU A 87 30.62 7.86 2.91
N GLU A 88 31.15 8.52 1.88
CA GLU A 88 30.35 9.42 1.02
C GLU A 88 29.23 8.69 0.26
N VAL A 89 29.44 7.41 -0.05
CA VAL A 89 28.43 6.58 -0.72
C VAL A 89 27.33 6.21 0.27
N LYS A 90 27.69 5.84 1.51
CA LYS A 90 26.73 5.58 2.59
C LYS A 90 25.95 6.84 2.96
N ALA A 91 26.63 7.98 3.11
CA ALA A 91 26.02 9.26 3.45
C ALA A 91 24.96 9.71 2.42
N ARG A 92 25.22 9.51 1.12
CA ARG A 92 24.22 9.80 0.07
C ARG A 92 22.99 8.91 0.16
N ALA A 93 23.15 7.64 0.53
CA ALA A 93 22.00 6.77 0.75
C ALA A 93 21.23 7.17 2.03
N MET A 94 21.95 7.49 3.12
CA MET A 94 21.35 7.94 4.38
C MET A 94 20.53 9.22 4.23
N ARG A 95 20.96 10.14 3.36
CA ARG A 95 20.17 11.33 3.02
C ARG A 95 18.77 11.01 2.46
N LEU A 96 18.63 9.94 1.67
CA LEU A 96 17.31 9.48 1.18
C LEU A 96 16.50 8.83 2.30
N TYR A 97 17.17 8.15 3.23
CA TYR A 97 16.53 7.57 4.41
C TYR A 97 15.97 8.66 5.33
N ASP A 98 16.75 9.71 5.58
CA ASP A 98 16.34 10.85 6.41
C ASP A 98 15.19 11.64 5.77
N GLU A 99 15.16 11.76 4.44
CA GLU A 99 14.03 12.37 3.74
C GLU A 99 12.72 11.59 3.98
N VAL A 100 12.77 10.25 3.93
CA VAL A 100 11.60 9.41 4.24
C VAL A 100 11.16 9.56 5.70
N ARG A 101 12.10 9.60 6.65
CA ARG A 101 11.79 9.58 8.10
C ARG A 101 11.44 10.95 8.68
N LEU A 102 12.10 11.99 8.21
CA LEU A 102 12.08 13.32 8.82
C LEU A 102 11.45 14.36 7.88
N GLY A 103 11.32 14.08 6.58
CA GLY A 103 10.94 15.08 5.58
C GLY A 103 11.94 16.26 5.53
N GLN A 104 13.18 16.00 5.95
CA GLN A 104 14.22 17.01 6.14
C GLN A 104 15.35 16.81 5.14
N ALA A 105 15.12 17.19 3.88
CA ALA A 105 16.19 17.38 2.91
C ALA A 105 17.02 18.66 3.15
N ALA A 106 17.09 19.14 4.41
CA ALA A 106 17.75 20.37 4.83
C ALA A 106 19.28 20.38 4.66
N THR A 107 19.90 19.25 4.28
CA THR A 107 21.35 19.13 4.02
C THR A 107 21.69 18.79 2.57
N TRP A 108 20.70 18.79 1.67
CA TRP A 108 20.95 18.56 0.25
C TRP A 108 21.59 19.78 -0.38
N SER A 109 22.53 19.55 -1.29
CA SER A 109 22.99 20.62 -2.15
C SER A 109 21.81 21.15 -3.00
N PRO A 110 21.84 22.42 -3.45
CA PRO A 110 20.77 22.97 -4.30
C PRO A 110 20.45 22.13 -5.55
N GLU A 111 21.46 21.44 -6.09
CA GLU A 111 21.35 20.52 -7.25
C GLU A 111 20.67 19.19 -6.90
N GLU A 112 20.86 18.69 -5.67
CA GLU A 112 20.15 17.51 -5.17
C GLU A 112 18.71 17.89 -4.79
N TRP A 113 18.50 19.03 -4.13
CA TRP A 113 17.18 19.56 -3.77
C TRP A 113 16.25 19.70 -4.99
N THR A 114 16.76 20.22 -6.09
CA THR A 114 15.98 20.36 -7.34
C THR A 114 15.58 19.03 -7.98
N LYS A 115 16.38 17.97 -7.85
CA LYS A 115 16.04 16.62 -8.35
C LYS A 115 14.97 15.92 -7.53
N HIS A 116 14.77 16.38 -6.31
CA HIS A 116 13.90 15.73 -5.33
C HIS A 116 12.73 16.61 -4.88
N LEU A 117 12.62 17.83 -5.43
CA LEU A 117 11.49 18.72 -5.21
C LEU A 117 10.19 18.04 -5.68
N GLY A 118 9.25 17.84 -4.75
CA GLY A 118 7.97 17.17 -5.05
C GLY A 118 8.04 15.64 -5.09
N MET A 119 9.15 15.03 -4.61
CA MET A 119 9.23 13.58 -4.44
C MET A 119 8.28 13.12 -3.33
N SER A 120 7.46 12.10 -3.61
CA SER A 120 6.62 11.49 -2.58
C SER A 120 7.45 10.62 -1.63
N GLU A 121 6.99 10.41 -0.40
CA GLU A 121 7.63 9.50 0.56
C GLU A 121 7.85 8.10 -0.05
N ALA A 122 6.85 7.59 -0.79
CA ALA A 122 6.94 6.29 -1.45
C ALA A 122 8.04 6.26 -2.54
N ASP A 123 8.28 7.37 -3.23
CA ASP A 123 9.35 7.45 -4.23
C ASP A 123 10.72 7.62 -3.59
N ALA A 124 10.81 8.32 -2.46
CA ALA A 124 12.03 8.40 -1.65
C ALA A 124 12.40 7.01 -1.08
N GLN A 125 11.43 6.25 -0.56
CA GLN A 125 11.63 4.86 -0.13
C GLN A 125 12.16 3.96 -1.27
N ARG A 126 11.55 4.06 -2.47
CA ARG A 126 12.02 3.31 -3.65
C ARG A 126 13.42 3.72 -4.07
N ALA A 127 13.72 5.02 -4.06
CA ALA A 127 15.04 5.54 -4.38
C ALA A 127 16.10 5.03 -3.40
N PHE A 128 15.79 5.05 -2.10
CA PHE A 128 16.65 4.49 -1.06
C PHE A 128 16.92 3.00 -1.29
N ILE A 129 15.87 2.18 -1.44
CA ILE A 129 16.00 0.72 -1.65
C ILE A 129 16.83 0.43 -2.90
N ARG A 130 16.60 1.14 -4.01
CA ARG A 130 17.41 1.01 -5.23
C ARG A 130 18.88 1.32 -4.95
N ARG A 131 19.14 2.43 -4.27
CA ARG A 131 20.50 2.86 -3.95
C ARG A 131 21.24 1.86 -3.06
N VAL A 132 20.56 1.31 -2.06
CA VAL A 132 21.13 0.25 -1.21
C VAL A 132 21.47 -0.99 -2.03
N ASN A 133 20.56 -1.44 -2.91
CA ASN A 133 20.82 -2.61 -3.75
C ASN A 133 22.03 -2.40 -4.68
N GLU A 134 22.20 -1.19 -5.25
CA GLU A 134 23.39 -0.84 -6.03
C GLU A 134 24.67 -0.93 -5.19
N ILE A 135 24.64 -0.41 -3.96
CA ILE A 135 25.77 -0.43 -3.03
C ILE A 135 26.13 -1.87 -2.68
N VAL A 136 25.15 -2.67 -2.24
CA VAL A 136 25.35 -4.09 -1.89
C VAL A 136 25.90 -4.88 -3.08
N THR A 137 25.37 -4.65 -4.28
CA THR A 137 25.85 -5.32 -5.50
C THR A 137 27.30 -4.96 -5.81
N LYS A 138 27.69 -3.70 -5.60
CA LYS A 138 29.03 -3.22 -5.93
C LYS A 138 30.10 -3.58 -4.89
N TYR A 139 29.76 -3.49 -3.60
CA TYR A 139 30.72 -3.60 -2.51
C TYR A 139 30.60 -4.91 -1.72
N GLY A 140 29.60 -5.73 -2.04
CA GLY A 140 29.27 -6.92 -1.28
C GLY A 140 28.38 -6.60 -0.07
N TRP A 141 27.87 -7.67 0.53
CA TRP A 141 27.06 -7.62 1.75
C TRP A 141 27.40 -8.83 2.60
N ASN A 142 27.66 -8.56 3.87
CA ASN A 142 27.91 -9.58 4.87
C ASN A 142 26.62 -9.82 5.67
N PRO A 143 25.81 -10.85 5.35
CA PRO A 143 24.64 -11.16 6.15
C PRO A 143 25.07 -11.52 7.57
N SER A 144 24.37 -10.98 8.57
CA SER A 144 24.55 -11.45 9.95
C SER A 144 24.03 -12.90 10.07
N GLU A 145 24.53 -13.67 11.03
CA GLU A 145 24.06 -15.05 11.27
C GLU A 145 22.54 -15.13 11.54
N ALA A 146 21.91 -14.02 11.91
CA ALA A 146 20.46 -13.90 12.10
C ALA A 146 19.65 -13.64 10.81
N ALA A 147 20.32 -13.46 9.66
CA ALA A 147 19.71 -13.10 8.37
C ALA A 147 19.56 -14.27 7.38
N VAL A 148 19.88 -15.51 7.81
CA VAL A 148 19.70 -16.77 7.07
C VAL A 148 18.56 -17.56 7.71
#